data_AF-A0A2E6VTX5-F1
#
_entry.id   AF-A0A2E6VTX5-F1
#
_cell.length_a   1.000
_cell.length_b   1.000
_cell.length_c   1.000
_cell.angle_alpha   90.00
_cell.angle_beta   90.00
_cell.angle_gamma   90.00
#
_symmetry.space_group_name_H-M   'P 1'
#
loop_
_entity.id
_entity.type
_entity.pdbx_description
1 polymer ?
#
loop_
_entity_poly.entity_id
_entity_poly.type
_entity_poly.pdbx_seq_one_letter_code
_entity_poly.pdbx_strand_id
1 'polypeptide(L)'
;MRVATPILYFSLWGLLMLLGCPEPNDGPQPPPKPPAQNVVALDAGGRVLPPDKDGGAPIFIADAGLGEPQKADAAVPTETIDAGQNEPIPPPESDAGVETIPPDDAGITPPLIFTGQTFDLANGSWLTGVTASTYGHDPFLVTASEAEGHFEMEVNAGGLFFLRTSWPGYRTTFSPIAIQNVSVSQNIPMVSNDLVTQWSTDTGTVQSNACGLVLLQVLDGGGEGLAGVGPVTLSDAVDASGPFYLDNDHQVLIDATGTSEAGYVLFMNVCTAGSNLISTQTSFTRTIEIEGDTEERILSMHTATVLFEKMMVGEAPPPPPPPENLIDFATEIHPLFESLYCANCHRANSPLPNIQLELDGTPDAVYEALLGGDAPRVDLNVPDDSLLLKKPLLEDPPDHPNAAFIATNDPAYVLIRSWIEQGAPFEGSVFVDPPEPLRFAEDIMPIFQVGGSGRGCASCHSGTLPSGGLGLAGAPDAVYDHLVAGALLDLTTPVNSPLLQVPASSDLQIHPTRVFYSEDDPDFQRILTWIADGAVHEENSDGGL
;
A
#
# COMPACT_ATOMS: atom_id res chain seq x y z
N MET A 1 -65.36 -0.70 -24.17
CA MET A 1 -65.54 0.73 -23.88
C MET A 1 -64.16 1.35 -23.76
N ARG A 2 -63.82 2.27 -24.65
CA ARG A 2 -62.56 3.01 -24.65
C ARG A 2 -62.76 4.27 -23.81
N VAL A 3 -61.89 4.53 -22.84
CA VAL A 3 -61.82 5.82 -22.13
C VAL A 3 -60.42 6.38 -22.37
N ALA A 4 -60.40 7.59 -22.91
CA ALA A 4 -59.22 8.33 -23.33
C ALA A 4 -58.69 9.20 -22.18
N THR A 5 -57.38 9.31 -22.10
CA THR A 5 -56.64 10.22 -21.20
C THR A 5 -56.20 11.45 -22.02
N PRO A 6 -56.37 12.70 -21.53
CA PRO A 6 -55.81 13.86 -22.19
C PRO A 6 -54.41 14.20 -21.65
N ILE A 7 -53.50 14.49 -22.58
CA ILE A 7 -52.18 15.06 -22.36
C ILE A 7 -52.32 16.59 -22.34
N LEU A 8 -51.84 17.23 -21.27
CA LEU A 8 -51.75 18.69 -21.15
C LEU A 8 -50.31 19.13 -21.41
N TYR A 9 -50.14 19.90 -22.48
CA TYR A 9 -48.95 20.70 -22.78
C TYR A 9 -48.97 21.98 -21.95
N PHE A 10 -47.86 22.31 -21.29
CA PHE A 10 -47.55 23.68 -20.86
C PHE A 10 -46.22 24.12 -21.45
N SER A 11 -46.29 25.21 -22.20
CA SER A 11 -45.18 25.99 -22.75
C SER A 11 -44.67 26.99 -21.72
N LEU A 12 -43.35 27.15 -21.61
CA LEU A 12 -42.78 28.40 -21.10
C LEU A 12 -41.55 28.82 -21.92
N TRP A 13 -41.70 29.97 -22.55
CA TRP A 13 -40.66 30.77 -23.17
C TRP A 13 -39.86 31.52 -22.10
N GLY A 14 -38.55 31.65 -22.31
CA GLY A 14 -37.81 32.87 -21.97
C GLY A 14 -36.64 32.73 -20.99
N LEU A 15 -35.42 32.58 -21.52
CA LEU A 15 -34.31 33.50 -21.22
C LEU A 15 -33.12 33.24 -22.17
N LEU A 16 -32.92 34.15 -23.12
CA LEU A 16 -31.77 34.21 -24.02
C LEU A 16 -31.26 35.66 -23.97
N MET A 17 -30.15 35.94 -23.28
CA MET A 17 -29.26 37.09 -23.53
C MET A 17 -27.98 36.93 -22.69
N LEU A 18 -26.88 36.54 -23.34
CA LEU A 18 -25.53 37.15 -23.28
C LEU A 18 -24.59 36.31 -24.14
N LEU A 19 -24.58 36.60 -25.44
CA LEU A 19 -23.57 36.12 -26.40
C LEU A 19 -22.51 37.20 -26.54
N GLY A 20 -21.26 36.87 -26.21
CA GLY A 20 -20.06 37.53 -26.70
C GLY A 20 -19.49 36.73 -27.87
N CYS A 21 -19.21 37.40 -28.99
CA CYS A 21 -18.69 36.83 -30.24
C CYS A 21 -17.26 36.26 -30.07
N PRO A 22 -16.86 35.21 -30.80
CA PRO A 22 -15.45 34.92 -31.05
C PRO A 22 -14.99 35.50 -32.40
N GLU A 23 -13.86 36.20 -32.38
CA GLU A 23 -13.07 36.55 -33.56
C GLU A 23 -12.24 35.33 -34.07
N PRO A 24 -11.80 35.31 -35.34
CA PRO A 24 -11.19 34.14 -35.96
C PRO A 24 -9.65 34.15 -35.96
N ASN A 25 -9.10 32.92 -35.89
CA ASN A 25 -7.79 32.47 -36.39
C ASN A 25 -6.50 33.08 -35.80
N ASP A 26 -5.82 32.27 -34.99
CA ASP A 26 -4.38 32.08 -35.09
C ASP A 26 -4.09 30.57 -35.17
N GLY A 27 -3.34 30.15 -36.20
CA GLY A 27 -2.95 28.76 -36.41
C GLY A 27 -1.96 28.26 -35.34
N PRO A 28 -1.70 26.94 -35.28
CA PRO A 28 -0.86 26.36 -34.24
C PRO A 28 0.59 26.83 -34.39
N GLN A 29 1.13 27.46 -33.35
CA GLN A 29 2.56 27.72 -33.24
C GLN A 29 3.33 26.41 -33.01
N PRO A 30 4.54 26.25 -33.60
CA PRO A 30 5.39 25.12 -33.28
C PRO A 30 5.84 25.17 -31.82
N PRO A 31 6.03 24.02 -31.16
CA PRO A 31 6.45 23.96 -29.77
C PRO A 31 7.82 24.62 -29.59
N PRO A 32 8.07 25.30 -28.45
CA PRO A 32 9.36 25.89 -28.14
C PRO A 32 10.43 24.79 -28.08
N LYS A 33 11.59 25.11 -28.65
CA LYS A 33 12.77 24.24 -28.63
C LYS A 33 13.20 24.01 -27.18
N PRO A 34 13.40 22.76 -26.72
CA PRO A 34 13.82 22.51 -25.35
C PRO A 34 15.19 23.16 -25.09
N PRO A 35 15.44 23.65 -23.86
CA PRO A 35 16.72 24.24 -23.49
C PRO A 35 17.83 23.20 -23.64
N ALA A 36 18.99 23.63 -24.12
CA ALA A 36 20.17 22.78 -24.26
C ALA A 36 20.56 22.21 -22.88
N GLN A 37 20.48 20.89 -22.74
CA GLN A 37 20.97 20.19 -21.56
C GLN A 37 22.50 20.22 -21.59
N ASN A 38 23.11 20.84 -20.56
CA ASN A 38 24.55 20.77 -20.35
C ASN A 38 24.90 19.38 -19.82
N VAL A 39 25.43 18.51 -20.68
CA VAL A 39 25.97 17.21 -20.27
C VAL A 39 27.32 17.45 -19.61
N VAL A 40 27.44 17.12 -18.32
CA VAL A 40 28.69 17.19 -17.57
C VAL A 40 29.36 15.81 -17.61
N ALA A 41 30.56 15.72 -18.19
CA ALA A 41 31.34 14.49 -18.19
C ALA A 41 32.02 14.30 -16.82
N LEU A 42 31.79 13.14 -16.22
CA LEU A 42 32.46 12.70 -14.99
C LEU A 42 33.51 11.64 -15.32
N ASP A 43 34.64 11.65 -14.60
CA ASP A 43 35.61 10.55 -14.66
C ASP A 43 35.16 9.33 -13.83
N ALA A 44 35.94 8.24 -13.88
CA ALA A 44 35.68 7.01 -13.12
C ALA A 44 35.70 7.20 -11.58
N GLY A 45 36.06 8.40 -11.08
CA GLY A 45 36.00 8.79 -9.68
C GLY A 45 34.96 9.88 -9.38
N GLY A 46 34.03 10.16 -10.31
CA GLY A 46 32.92 11.10 -10.10
C GLY A 46 33.31 12.58 -10.15
N ARG A 47 34.49 12.94 -10.66
CA ARG A 47 34.91 14.35 -10.76
C ARG A 47 34.51 14.97 -12.09
N VAL A 48 33.99 16.20 -12.02
CA VAL A 48 33.67 17.02 -13.20
C VAL A 48 34.94 17.34 -13.97
N LEU A 49 35.03 16.84 -15.20
CA LEU A 49 36.15 17.16 -16.09
C LEU A 49 36.00 18.59 -16.63
N PRO A 50 37.07 19.41 -16.62
CA PRO A 50 37.02 20.73 -17.23
C PRO A 50 36.81 20.60 -18.75
N PRO A 51 36.04 21.51 -19.37
CA PRO A 51 35.79 21.46 -20.81
C PRO A 51 37.10 21.62 -21.58
N ASP A 52 37.33 20.71 -22.54
CA ASP A 52 38.47 20.80 -23.45
C ASP A 52 38.34 22.05 -24.33
N LYS A 53 39.44 22.76 -24.54
CA LYS A 53 39.45 24.08 -25.20
C LYS A 53 39.15 24.02 -26.70
N ASP A 54 39.11 22.82 -27.29
CA ASP A 54 39.04 22.63 -28.74
C ASP A 54 37.78 21.87 -29.23
N GLY A 55 36.79 21.61 -28.37
CA GLY A 55 35.45 21.17 -28.82
C GLY A 55 35.38 19.80 -29.53
N GLY A 56 36.35 18.91 -29.32
CA GLY A 56 36.33 17.53 -29.83
C GLY A 56 35.72 16.56 -28.81
N ALA A 57 34.89 15.63 -29.27
CA ALA A 57 34.40 14.52 -28.45
C ALA A 57 35.56 13.55 -28.08
N PRO A 58 35.64 13.04 -26.84
CA PRO A 58 36.73 12.17 -26.42
C PRO A 58 36.65 10.81 -27.14
N ILE A 59 37.75 10.40 -27.76
CA ILE A 59 37.97 9.07 -28.34
C ILE A 59 38.60 8.18 -27.26
N PHE A 60 37.92 7.11 -26.88
CA PHE A 60 38.47 6.08 -26.00
C PHE A 60 39.22 5.03 -26.84
N ILE A 61 40.52 4.87 -26.58
CA ILE A 61 41.30 3.70 -27.03
C ILE A 61 41.57 2.86 -25.78
N ALA A 62 40.93 1.70 -25.68
CA ALA A 62 41.25 0.70 -24.66
C ALA A 62 42.41 -0.17 -25.18
N ASP A 63 43.55 -0.11 -24.49
CA ASP A 63 44.69 -0.99 -24.70
C ASP A 63 44.53 -2.23 -23.80
N ALA A 64 44.41 -3.41 -24.42
CA ALA A 64 44.25 -4.69 -23.74
C ALA A 64 45.62 -5.34 -23.53
N GLY A 65 46.27 -5.03 -22.41
CA GLY A 65 47.46 -5.73 -21.94
C GLY A 65 47.11 -6.97 -21.13
N LEU A 66 47.17 -8.14 -21.75
CA LEU A 66 47.08 -9.45 -21.08
C LEU A 66 48.38 -9.74 -20.31
N GLY A 67 48.30 -9.81 -18.99
CA GLY A 67 49.34 -10.37 -18.11
C GLY A 67 48.93 -11.77 -17.63
N GLU A 68 49.79 -12.77 -17.87
CA GLU A 68 49.63 -14.16 -17.41
C GLU A 68 49.66 -14.28 -15.87
N PRO A 69 48.90 -15.22 -15.26
CA PRO A 69 48.96 -15.44 -13.82
C PRO A 69 50.11 -16.40 -13.44
N GLN A 70 50.92 -15.98 -12.47
CA GLN A 70 51.89 -16.84 -11.78
C GLN A 70 51.19 -17.77 -10.79
N LYS A 71 51.56 -19.07 -10.84
CA LYS A 71 51.24 -20.10 -9.85
C LYS A 71 51.82 -19.73 -8.48
N ALA A 72 51.00 -19.79 -7.44
CA ALA A 72 51.45 -19.84 -6.04
C ALA A 72 51.14 -21.22 -5.46
N ASP A 73 52.21 -21.92 -5.04
CA ASP A 73 52.15 -23.13 -4.23
C ASP A 73 51.84 -22.75 -2.77
N ALA A 74 50.80 -23.33 -2.18
CA ALA A 74 50.52 -23.23 -0.75
C ALA A 74 50.68 -24.60 -0.08
N ALA A 75 51.68 -24.70 0.79
CA ALA A 75 51.92 -25.83 1.66
C ALA A 75 51.03 -25.74 2.92
N VAL A 76 50.41 -26.86 3.28
CA VAL A 76 49.61 -27.06 4.49
C VAL A 76 50.53 -27.40 5.67
N PRO A 77 50.44 -26.73 6.85
CA PRO A 77 51.01 -27.26 8.07
C PRO A 77 49.97 -28.06 8.85
N THR A 78 50.27 -29.33 9.08
CA THR A 78 49.62 -30.19 10.08
C THR A 78 50.06 -29.78 11.48
N GLU A 79 49.14 -29.29 12.31
CA GLU A 79 49.36 -29.18 13.76
C GLU A 79 49.17 -30.54 14.45
N THR A 80 50.08 -30.80 15.38
CA THR A 80 50.17 -32.02 16.17
C THR A 80 49.62 -31.70 17.56
N ILE A 81 48.59 -32.41 18.01
CA ILE A 81 48.01 -32.24 19.35
C ILE A 81 48.95 -32.91 20.35
N ASP A 82 49.57 -32.13 21.21
CA ASP A 82 50.38 -32.61 22.32
C ASP A 82 49.49 -32.89 23.54
N ALA A 83 49.62 -34.10 24.08
CA ALA A 83 48.83 -34.60 25.19
C ALA A 83 49.64 -34.50 26.49
N GLY A 84 49.21 -33.58 27.35
CA GLY A 84 49.26 -33.79 28.79
C GLY A 84 50.19 -32.88 29.56
N GLN A 85 49.60 -32.00 30.37
CA GLN A 85 50.13 -31.64 31.69
C GLN A 85 48.96 -31.45 32.67
N ASN A 86 48.95 -32.26 33.73
CA ASN A 86 48.12 -32.11 34.91
C ASN A 86 48.76 -31.02 35.80
N GLU A 87 48.07 -29.91 36.03
CA GLU A 87 48.42 -28.94 37.07
C GLU A 87 47.44 -29.01 38.26
N PRO A 88 47.87 -28.64 39.49
CA PRO A 88 47.11 -28.86 40.71
C PRO A 88 46.04 -27.78 40.94
N ILE A 89 44.89 -28.23 41.46
CA ILE A 89 43.74 -27.41 41.86
C ILE A 89 44.12 -26.46 43.02
N PRO A 90 43.97 -25.13 42.88
CA PRO A 90 44.10 -24.21 44.01
C PRO A 90 42.83 -24.23 44.90
N PRO A 91 42.96 -23.91 46.20
CA PRO A 91 41.87 -23.99 47.17
C PRO A 91 40.80 -22.91 46.94
N PRO A 92 39.56 -23.13 47.43
CA PRO A 92 38.44 -22.26 47.14
C PRO A 92 38.55 -20.95 47.92
N GLU A 93 38.72 -19.84 47.20
CA GLU A 93 38.52 -18.51 47.75
C GLU A 93 37.02 -18.21 47.79
N SER A 94 36.53 -18.02 49.01
CA SER A 94 35.23 -17.47 49.30
C SER A 94 35.30 -15.95 49.16
N ASP A 95 34.81 -15.40 48.05
CA ASP A 95 34.45 -14.00 48.01
C ASP A 95 33.14 -13.80 47.24
N ALA A 96 32.16 -13.28 47.97
CA ALA A 96 30.85 -12.91 47.46
C ALA A 96 30.96 -11.57 46.71
N GLY A 97 31.58 -11.62 45.54
CA GLY A 97 31.39 -10.59 44.52
C GLY A 97 30.08 -10.89 43.81
N VAL A 98 29.06 -10.04 44.00
CA VAL A 98 27.94 -9.96 43.06
C VAL A 98 28.54 -9.48 41.75
N GLU A 99 28.90 -10.43 40.90
CA GLU A 99 29.22 -10.21 39.51
C GLU A 99 27.95 -9.61 38.89
N THR A 100 27.96 -8.30 38.66
CA THR A 100 26.96 -7.66 37.83
C THR A 100 27.12 -8.30 36.47
N ILE A 101 26.26 -9.27 36.16
CA ILE A 101 26.06 -9.75 34.80
C ILE A 101 25.81 -8.46 34.00
N PRO A 102 26.70 -8.06 33.06
CA PRO A 102 26.41 -6.94 32.20
C PRO A 102 25.03 -7.23 31.58
N PRO A 103 24.13 -6.23 31.49
CA PRO A 103 22.80 -6.45 30.94
C PRO A 103 22.99 -7.25 29.66
N ASP A 104 22.48 -8.49 29.67
CA ASP A 104 22.56 -9.35 28.50
C ASP A 104 22.14 -8.48 27.32
N ASP A 105 22.86 -8.56 26.19
CA ASP A 105 22.47 -8.01 24.88
C ASP A 105 21.22 -8.76 24.36
N ALA A 106 20.23 -8.88 25.24
CA ALA A 106 18.96 -9.56 25.10
C ALA A 106 18.09 -8.67 24.23
N GLY A 107 18.29 -8.82 22.92
CA GLY A 107 17.23 -8.50 21.98
C GLY A 107 17.67 -8.07 20.61
N ILE A 108 18.95 -7.87 20.30
CA ILE A 108 19.32 -7.69 18.90
C ILE A 108 19.21 -9.07 18.25
N THR A 109 18.09 -9.32 17.56
CA THR A 109 17.97 -10.49 16.70
C THR A 109 19.18 -10.44 15.76
N PRO A 110 20.04 -11.47 15.75
CA PRO A 110 21.20 -11.46 14.89
C PRO A 110 20.74 -11.25 13.44
N PRO A 111 21.52 -10.53 12.61
CA PRO A 111 21.19 -10.36 11.21
C PRO A 111 20.94 -11.73 10.59
N LEU A 112 19.86 -11.83 9.82
CA LEU A 112 19.60 -13.02 9.03
C LEU A 112 20.48 -13.01 7.80
N ILE A 113 20.78 -14.19 7.28
CA ILE A 113 21.57 -14.32 6.07
C ILE A 113 20.62 -14.63 4.93
N PHE A 114 20.55 -13.75 3.95
CA PHE A 114 19.95 -14.04 2.66
C PHE A 114 21.03 -14.54 1.72
N THR A 115 20.93 -15.82 1.33
CA THR A 115 21.80 -16.42 0.32
C THR A 115 21.04 -16.65 -0.98
N GLY A 116 21.76 -16.78 -2.07
CA GLY A 116 21.15 -17.20 -3.32
C GLY A 116 22.19 -17.53 -4.37
N GLN A 117 21.71 -18.05 -5.49
CA GLN A 117 22.53 -18.22 -6.68
C GLN A 117 21.88 -17.55 -7.88
N THR A 118 22.66 -16.87 -8.71
CA THR A 118 22.20 -16.27 -9.96
C THR A 118 22.48 -17.19 -11.13
N PHE A 119 21.49 -17.40 -12.01
CA PHE A 119 21.62 -18.29 -13.16
C PHE A 119 20.95 -17.72 -14.42
N ASP A 120 21.44 -18.10 -15.59
CA ASP A 120 20.80 -17.79 -16.87
C ASP A 120 19.55 -18.65 -17.05
N LEU A 121 18.38 -18.00 -17.13
CA LEU A 121 17.10 -18.70 -17.29
C LEU A 121 17.07 -19.60 -18.53
N ALA A 122 17.76 -19.22 -19.63
CA ALA A 122 17.70 -19.95 -20.89
C ALA A 122 18.35 -21.33 -20.82
N ASN A 123 19.40 -21.49 -20.03
CA ASN A 123 20.24 -22.71 -20.05
C ASN A 123 20.61 -23.24 -18.65
N GLY A 124 20.19 -22.56 -17.58
CA GLY A 124 20.46 -22.96 -16.20
C GLY A 124 21.90 -22.75 -15.74
N SER A 125 22.76 -22.11 -16.53
CA SER A 125 24.16 -21.90 -16.16
C SER A 125 24.29 -20.84 -15.08
N TRP A 126 25.10 -21.12 -14.06
CA TRP A 126 25.41 -20.16 -13.01
C TRP A 126 26.19 -18.96 -13.53
N LEU A 127 25.89 -17.77 -13.00
CA LEU A 127 26.46 -16.51 -13.46
C LEU A 127 27.34 -15.87 -12.38
N THR A 128 28.62 -15.66 -12.68
CA THR A 128 29.57 -15.00 -11.77
C THR A 128 29.69 -13.50 -12.06
N GLY A 129 29.80 -12.70 -11.01
CA GLY A 129 29.95 -11.25 -11.08
C GLY A 129 28.63 -10.50 -11.34
N VAL A 130 27.49 -11.12 -11.08
CA VAL A 130 26.17 -10.47 -11.10
C VAL A 130 26.10 -9.54 -9.90
N THR A 131 25.89 -8.25 -10.11
CA THR A 131 25.66 -7.31 -9.02
C THR A 131 24.25 -7.52 -8.48
N ALA A 132 24.12 -7.80 -7.18
CA ALA A 132 22.86 -7.93 -6.48
C ALA A 132 22.74 -6.81 -5.44
N SER A 133 21.63 -6.06 -5.46
CA SER A 133 21.39 -4.95 -4.54
C SER A 133 19.96 -4.96 -4.02
N THR A 134 19.74 -4.58 -2.77
CA THR A 134 18.38 -4.49 -2.20
C THR A 134 17.70 -3.18 -2.62
N TYR A 135 16.38 -3.21 -2.75
CA TYR A 135 15.54 -2.06 -3.03
C TYR A 135 14.31 -2.13 -2.11
N GLY A 136 14.03 -1.06 -1.36
CA GLY A 136 13.05 -1.10 -0.27
C GLY A 136 13.61 -1.58 1.08
N HIS A 137 14.95 -1.63 1.24
CA HIS A 137 15.61 -2.01 2.49
C HIS A 137 16.62 -0.93 2.89
N ASP A 138 16.65 -0.55 4.17
CA ASP A 138 17.61 0.40 4.75
C ASP A 138 18.46 -0.27 5.86
N PRO A 139 19.82 -0.22 5.80
CA PRO A 139 20.62 0.39 4.74
C PRO A 139 20.49 -0.34 3.41
N PHE A 140 20.69 0.40 2.32
CA PHE A 140 20.85 -0.16 0.99
C PHE A 140 22.06 -1.10 0.94
N LEU A 141 21.83 -2.35 0.56
CA LEU A 141 22.86 -3.39 0.53
C LEU A 141 23.25 -3.70 -0.92
N VAL A 142 24.53 -3.98 -1.14
CA VAL A 142 25.06 -4.41 -2.44
C VAL A 142 26.09 -5.51 -2.24
N THR A 143 25.99 -6.55 -3.06
CA THR A 143 26.96 -7.64 -3.16
C THR A 143 27.15 -8.02 -4.64
N ALA A 144 28.07 -8.93 -4.92
CA ALA A 144 28.24 -9.51 -6.25
C ALA A 144 28.31 -11.03 -6.15
N SER A 145 27.76 -11.72 -7.14
CA SER A 145 27.83 -13.18 -7.18
C SER A 145 29.25 -13.67 -7.41
N GLU A 146 29.63 -14.71 -6.67
CA GLU A 146 30.92 -15.37 -6.72
C GLU A 146 30.90 -16.53 -7.74
N ALA A 147 31.83 -17.48 -7.57
CA ALA A 147 31.82 -18.73 -8.33
C ALA A 147 30.47 -19.45 -8.13
N GLU A 148 30.01 -20.13 -9.18
CA GLU A 148 28.71 -20.84 -9.17
C GLU A 148 27.51 -19.93 -8.87
N GLY A 149 27.69 -18.63 -9.09
CA GLY A 149 26.65 -17.61 -8.98
C GLY A 149 26.18 -17.31 -7.56
N HIS A 150 26.85 -17.84 -6.55
CA HIS A 150 26.50 -17.66 -5.14
C HIS A 150 26.63 -16.21 -4.69
N PHE A 151 25.69 -15.70 -3.90
CA PHE A 151 25.81 -14.43 -3.22
C PHE A 151 25.22 -14.51 -1.81
N GLU A 152 25.65 -13.60 -0.94
CA GLU A 152 25.21 -13.52 0.45
C GLU A 152 25.03 -12.05 0.87
N MET A 153 23.98 -11.77 1.65
CA MET A 153 23.67 -10.47 2.22
C MET A 153 23.14 -10.63 3.65
N GLU A 154 23.63 -9.80 4.57
CA GLU A 154 23.07 -9.67 5.92
C GLU A 154 21.86 -8.75 5.89
N VAL A 155 20.71 -9.24 6.34
CA VAL A 155 19.41 -8.58 6.24
C VAL A 155 18.68 -8.67 7.56
N ASN A 156 17.84 -7.68 7.84
CA ASN A 156 17.04 -7.68 9.07
C ASN A 156 15.89 -8.70 8.96
N ALA A 157 15.53 -9.29 10.10
CA ALA A 157 14.33 -10.12 10.19
C ALA A 157 13.07 -9.29 9.93
N GLY A 158 12.07 -9.91 9.31
CA GLY A 158 10.76 -9.31 9.13
C GLY A 158 10.69 -8.17 8.13
N GLY A 159 11.25 -8.38 6.94
CA GLY A 159 11.26 -7.37 5.89
C GLY A 159 10.85 -7.95 4.54
N LEU A 160 10.14 -7.12 3.78
CA LEU A 160 9.88 -7.30 2.35
C LEU A 160 10.74 -6.30 1.58
N PHE A 161 11.47 -6.78 0.59
CA PHE A 161 12.24 -5.93 -0.31
C PHE A 161 12.35 -6.58 -1.69
N PHE A 162 12.79 -5.82 -2.69
CA PHE A 162 13.16 -6.36 -3.97
C PHE A 162 14.66 -6.56 -4.06
N LEU A 163 15.10 -7.73 -4.50
CA LEU A 163 16.47 -7.92 -4.96
C LEU A 163 16.56 -7.48 -6.42
N ARG A 164 17.34 -6.43 -6.67
CA ARG A 164 17.72 -5.99 -8.00
C ARG A 164 19.03 -6.66 -8.40
N THR A 165 19.02 -7.43 -9.48
CA THR A 165 20.21 -8.05 -10.06
C THR A 165 20.54 -7.46 -11.43
N SER A 166 21.83 -7.28 -11.72
CA SER A 166 22.29 -6.73 -13.00
C SER A 166 23.60 -7.38 -13.47
N TRP A 167 23.70 -7.66 -14.77
CA TRP A 167 24.88 -8.27 -15.39
C TRP A 167 25.00 -7.91 -16.88
N PRO A 168 26.20 -7.72 -17.45
CA PRO A 168 26.36 -7.37 -18.85
C PRO A 168 25.76 -8.41 -19.81
N GLY A 169 24.97 -7.95 -20.79
CA GLY A 169 24.29 -8.84 -21.74
C GLY A 169 22.94 -9.38 -21.25
N TYR A 170 22.52 -9.02 -20.03
CA TYR A 170 21.27 -9.45 -19.41
C TYR A 170 20.38 -8.27 -19.08
N ARG A 171 19.10 -8.56 -18.89
CA ARG A 171 18.12 -7.63 -18.36
C ARG A 171 18.31 -7.47 -16.86
N THR A 172 18.11 -6.25 -16.37
CA THR A 172 18.07 -6.02 -14.93
C THR A 172 16.84 -6.75 -14.41
N THR A 173 16.98 -7.49 -13.31
CA THR A 173 15.91 -8.33 -12.79
C THR A 173 15.56 -7.90 -11.39
N PHE A 174 14.27 -7.82 -11.08
CA PHE A 174 13.75 -7.56 -9.75
C PHE A 174 13.02 -8.82 -9.27
N SER A 175 13.38 -9.30 -8.08
CA SER A 175 12.75 -10.45 -7.44
C SER A 175 12.30 -10.05 -6.04
N PRO A 176 11.02 -10.22 -5.68
CA PRO A 176 10.56 -9.95 -4.32
C PRO A 176 11.17 -10.98 -3.37
N ILE A 177 11.70 -10.50 -2.25
CA ILE A 177 12.26 -11.29 -1.18
C ILE A 177 11.46 -10.99 0.08
N ALA A 178 10.92 -12.05 0.68
CA ALA A 178 10.24 -11.99 1.97
C ALA A 178 11.09 -12.71 3.01
N ILE A 179 11.54 -11.97 4.02
CA ILE A 179 12.35 -12.51 5.11
C ILE A 179 11.57 -12.39 6.39
N GLN A 180 11.28 -13.52 7.00
CA GLN A 180 10.60 -13.58 8.28
C GLN A 180 11.66 -13.70 9.39
N ASN A 181 11.79 -14.88 10.01
CA ASN A 181 12.72 -15.17 11.11
C ASN A 181 13.81 -16.19 10.76
N VAL A 182 13.89 -16.61 9.50
CA VAL A 182 14.84 -17.62 9.07
C VAL A 182 15.64 -17.09 7.89
N SER A 183 16.92 -17.46 7.84
CA SER A 183 17.75 -17.26 6.66
C SER A 183 17.05 -17.88 5.44
N VAL A 184 16.92 -17.08 4.39
CA VAL A 184 16.28 -17.49 3.14
C VAL A 184 17.38 -17.80 2.13
N SER A 185 17.19 -18.87 1.36
CA SER A 185 18.01 -19.19 0.20
C SER A 185 17.16 -19.21 -1.04
N GLN A 186 17.45 -18.34 -2.02
CA GLN A 186 16.66 -18.25 -3.24
C GLN A 186 17.54 -18.09 -4.47
N ASN A 187 17.32 -18.95 -5.46
CA ASN A 187 17.95 -18.81 -6.76
C ASN A 187 17.22 -17.73 -7.59
N ILE A 188 18.00 -16.85 -8.19
CA ILE A 188 17.53 -15.66 -8.89
C ILE A 188 17.80 -15.86 -10.39
N PRO A 189 16.76 -16.12 -11.20
CA PRO A 189 16.91 -16.22 -12.64
C PRO A 189 17.28 -14.87 -13.24
N MET A 190 18.13 -14.91 -14.26
CA MET A 190 18.53 -13.75 -15.06
C MET A 190 18.11 -14.01 -16.51
N VAL A 191 17.53 -13.00 -17.15
CA VAL A 191 17.09 -13.10 -18.55
C VAL A 191 18.12 -12.45 -19.47
N SER A 192 18.72 -13.24 -20.36
CA SER A 192 19.67 -12.74 -21.35
C SER A 192 18.98 -11.91 -22.45
N ASN A 193 19.69 -10.96 -23.05
CA ASN A 193 19.17 -10.21 -24.19
C ASN A 193 18.87 -11.10 -25.41
N ASP A 194 19.59 -12.22 -25.52
CA ASP A 194 19.38 -13.22 -26.59
C ASP A 194 18.05 -13.94 -26.39
N LEU A 195 17.70 -14.35 -25.16
CA LEU A 195 16.41 -14.96 -24.85
C LEU A 195 15.26 -13.98 -25.13
N VAL A 196 15.41 -12.70 -24.78
CA VAL A 196 14.39 -11.67 -25.13
C VAL A 196 14.23 -11.53 -26.64
N THR A 197 15.33 -11.61 -27.40
CA THR A 197 15.29 -11.55 -28.87
C THR A 197 14.60 -12.76 -29.46
N GLN A 198 14.82 -13.94 -28.86
CA GLN A 198 14.14 -15.17 -29.24
C GLN A 198 12.62 -15.07 -28.98
N TRP A 199 12.20 -14.68 -27.77
CA TRP A 199 10.78 -14.43 -27.47
C TRP A 199 10.15 -13.41 -28.40
N SER A 200 10.88 -12.33 -28.72
CA SER A 200 10.41 -11.32 -29.68
C SER A 200 10.16 -11.90 -31.08
N THR A 201 11.01 -12.84 -31.49
CA THR A 201 10.90 -13.53 -32.77
C THR A 201 9.73 -14.51 -32.78
N ASP A 202 9.61 -15.33 -31.74
CA ASP A 202 8.59 -16.38 -31.63
C ASP A 202 7.18 -15.78 -31.52
N THR A 203 7.03 -14.68 -30.80
CA THR A 203 5.75 -13.96 -30.62
C THR A 203 5.44 -12.98 -31.74
N GLY A 204 6.42 -12.65 -32.59
CA GLY A 204 6.33 -11.52 -33.53
C GLY A 204 6.21 -10.15 -32.85
N THR A 205 6.54 -10.05 -31.55
CA THR A 205 6.45 -8.83 -30.75
C THR A 205 7.84 -8.22 -30.55
N VAL A 206 8.07 -6.98 -30.98
CA VAL A 206 9.34 -6.30 -30.69
C VAL A 206 9.29 -5.72 -29.28
N GLN A 207 10.19 -6.15 -28.39
CA GLN A 207 10.34 -5.52 -27.07
C GLN A 207 10.84 -4.07 -27.21
N SER A 208 10.04 -3.13 -26.75
CA SER A 208 10.39 -1.73 -26.61
C SER A 208 11.44 -1.56 -25.51
N ASN A 209 12.48 -0.78 -25.79
CA ASN A 209 13.48 -0.43 -24.79
C ASN A 209 12.93 0.49 -23.69
N ALA A 210 11.80 1.16 -23.93
CA ALA A 210 11.16 2.04 -22.94
C ALA A 210 10.25 1.29 -21.97
N CYS A 211 10.01 0.00 -22.19
CA CYS A 211 9.03 -0.80 -21.47
C CYS A 211 9.67 -2.02 -20.80
N GLY A 212 9.05 -2.52 -19.74
CA GLY A 212 9.48 -3.69 -19.00
C GLY A 212 9.03 -5.01 -19.63
N LEU A 213 9.53 -6.09 -19.03
CA LEU A 213 9.10 -7.48 -19.22
C LEU A 213 8.56 -7.97 -17.87
N VAL A 214 7.45 -8.70 -17.89
CA VAL A 214 6.95 -9.41 -16.68
C VAL A 214 7.00 -10.89 -16.97
N LEU A 215 7.69 -11.64 -16.11
CA LEU A 215 7.79 -13.09 -16.20
C LEU A 215 7.23 -13.69 -14.91
N LEU A 216 6.05 -14.27 -15.01
CA LEU A 216 5.37 -14.91 -13.89
C LEU A 216 5.68 -16.41 -13.91
N GLN A 217 5.84 -17.00 -12.74
CA GLN A 217 5.85 -18.44 -12.56
C GLN A 217 4.67 -18.85 -11.68
N VAL A 218 3.73 -19.58 -12.25
CA VAL A 218 2.58 -20.14 -11.56
C VAL A 218 2.96 -21.47 -10.95
N LEU A 219 2.87 -21.55 -9.62
CA LEU A 219 3.29 -22.69 -8.81
C LEU A 219 2.09 -23.31 -8.09
N ASP A 220 2.17 -24.60 -7.80
CA ASP A 220 1.23 -25.29 -6.92
C ASP A 220 1.61 -25.11 -5.44
N GLY A 221 0.84 -25.68 -4.51
CA GLY A 221 1.12 -25.62 -3.06
C GLY A 221 2.43 -26.29 -2.63
N GLY A 222 3.05 -27.11 -3.48
CA GLY A 222 4.37 -27.73 -3.29
C GLY A 222 5.53 -26.89 -3.83
N GLY A 223 5.25 -25.78 -4.53
CA GLY A 223 6.26 -24.94 -5.17
C GLY A 223 6.71 -25.45 -6.55
N GLU A 224 6.00 -26.43 -7.13
CA GLU A 224 6.25 -26.94 -8.48
C GLU A 224 5.42 -26.16 -9.51
N GLY A 225 5.87 -26.10 -10.77
CA GLY A 225 5.14 -25.40 -11.82
C GLY A 225 3.75 -26.02 -12.06
N LEU A 226 2.73 -25.16 -12.14
CA LEU A 226 1.35 -25.59 -12.31
C LEU A 226 0.90 -25.42 -13.76
N ALA A 227 0.55 -26.52 -14.43
CA ALA A 227 0.05 -26.53 -15.80
C ALA A 227 -1.44 -26.21 -15.91
N GLY A 228 -1.86 -25.69 -17.08
CA GLY A 228 -3.25 -25.48 -17.45
C GLY A 228 -3.88 -24.21 -16.87
N VAL A 229 -3.12 -23.32 -16.24
CA VAL A 229 -3.62 -22.06 -15.67
C VAL A 229 -3.73 -21.01 -16.76
N GLY A 230 -4.96 -20.54 -17.03
CA GLY A 230 -5.24 -19.48 -17.99
C GLY A 230 -6.75 -19.16 -18.09
N PRO A 231 -7.13 -17.97 -18.60
CA PRO A 231 -6.24 -16.89 -19.04
C PRO A 231 -5.66 -16.09 -17.85
N VAL A 232 -4.37 -15.73 -17.95
CA VAL A 232 -3.69 -14.79 -17.04
C VAL A 232 -3.72 -13.41 -17.66
N THR A 233 -4.10 -12.38 -16.90
CA THR A 233 -4.21 -11.00 -17.39
C THR A 233 -3.42 -10.02 -16.52
N LEU A 234 -3.09 -8.85 -17.08
CA LEU A 234 -2.58 -7.72 -16.32
C LEU A 234 -3.73 -6.70 -16.23
N SER A 235 -4.18 -6.35 -15.02
CA SER A 235 -5.40 -5.56 -14.81
C SER A 235 -5.27 -4.11 -15.30
N ASP A 236 -4.07 -3.52 -15.20
CA ASP A 236 -3.84 -2.10 -15.55
C ASP A 236 -2.85 -1.87 -16.69
N ALA A 237 -2.28 -2.93 -17.28
CA ALA A 237 -1.30 -2.79 -18.34
C ALA A 237 -1.99 -2.59 -19.69
N VAL A 238 -2.33 -1.34 -20.02
CA VAL A 238 -3.10 -0.95 -21.21
C VAL A 238 -2.41 -1.37 -22.53
N ASP A 239 -1.08 -1.49 -22.53
CA ASP A 239 -0.27 -1.72 -23.73
C ASP A 239 0.62 -2.99 -23.66
N ALA A 240 0.36 -3.91 -22.74
CA ALA A 240 1.13 -5.15 -22.65
C ALA A 240 0.82 -6.12 -23.81
N SER A 241 1.86 -6.74 -24.34
CA SER A 241 1.78 -7.86 -25.29
C SER A 241 1.87 -9.18 -24.53
N GLY A 242 0.81 -9.99 -24.55
CA GLY A 242 0.72 -11.25 -23.80
C GLY A 242 -0.73 -11.53 -23.37
N PRO A 243 -0.98 -12.57 -22.56
CA PRO A 243 0.00 -13.52 -22.03
C PRO A 243 0.60 -14.42 -23.12
N PHE A 244 1.90 -14.71 -23.02
CA PHE A 244 2.55 -15.78 -23.77
C PHE A 244 2.97 -16.88 -22.79
N TYR A 245 2.55 -18.12 -23.01
CA TYR A 245 2.91 -19.22 -22.13
C TYR A 245 4.22 -19.86 -22.59
N LEU A 246 5.10 -20.21 -21.65
CA LEU A 246 6.38 -20.83 -21.96
C LEU A 246 6.39 -22.31 -21.60
N ASP A 247 7.18 -23.11 -22.31
CA ASP A 247 7.46 -24.51 -21.97
C ASP A 247 8.57 -24.68 -20.92
N ASN A 248 9.00 -25.93 -20.69
CA ASN A 248 10.07 -26.27 -19.74
C ASN A 248 11.45 -25.77 -20.15
N ASP A 249 11.64 -25.42 -21.43
CA ASP A 249 12.87 -24.85 -21.98
C ASP A 249 12.73 -23.32 -22.17
N HIS A 250 11.71 -22.72 -21.54
CA HIS A 250 11.34 -21.31 -21.61
C HIS A 250 11.08 -20.80 -23.03
N GLN A 251 10.67 -21.68 -23.95
CA GLN A 251 10.29 -21.33 -25.31
C GLN A 251 8.80 -20.98 -25.38
N VAL A 252 8.43 -20.07 -26.28
CA VAL A 252 7.03 -19.61 -26.42
C VAL A 252 6.18 -20.69 -27.06
N LEU A 253 5.07 -21.04 -26.40
CA LEU A 253 4.03 -21.91 -26.93
C LEU A 253 2.95 -21.07 -27.61
N ILE A 254 3.10 -20.80 -28.91
CA ILE A 254 2.25 -19.87 -29.69
C ILE A 254 0.74 -20.18 -29.59
N ASP A 255 0.38 -21.47 -29.49
CA ASP A 255 -1.03 -21.90 -29.46
C ASP A 255 -1.53 -22.24 -28.05
N ALA A 256 -0.72 -22.02 -27.01
CA ALA A 256 -1.12 -22.34 -25.64
C ALA A 256 -2.13 -21.33 -25.10
N THR A 257 -3.15 -21.85 -24.41
CA THR A 257 -4.17 -21.05 -23.71
C THR A 257 -4.01 -21.05 -22.20
N GLY A 258 -2.97 -21.71 -21.69
CA GLY A 258 -2.64 -21.83 -20.27
C GLY A 258 -1.20 -22.28 -20.08
N THR A 259 -0.71 -22.19 -18.84
CA THR A 259 0.66 -22.55 -18.45
C THR A 259 1.04 -23.99 -18.80
N SER A 260 2.32 -24.22 -19.07
CA SER A 260 2.91 -25.56 -19.15
C SER A 260 3.22 -26.12 -17.75
N GLU A 261 3.85 -27.30 -17.67
CA GLU A 261 4.38 -27.85 -16.41
C GLU A 261 5.42 -26.94 -15.75
N ALA A 262 6.06 -26.03 -16.50
CA ALA A 262 6.98 -25.05 -15.92
C ALA A 262 6.28 -23.89 -15.22
N GLY A 263 4.99 -23.67 -15.50
CA GLY A 263 4.19 -22.61 -14.89
C GLY A 263 4.45 -21.20 -15.45
N TYR A 264 5.31 -21.02 -16.45
CA TYR A 264 5.74 -19.68 -16.86
C TYR A 264 4.75 -18.95 -17.78
N VAL A 265 4.57 -17.66 -17.52
CA VAL A 265 3.80 -16.70 -18.31
C VAL A 265 4.64 -15.45 -18.56
N LEU A 266 4.76 -15.05 -19.82
CA LEU A 266 5.50 -13.87 -20.26
C LEU A 266 4.54 -12.78 -20.73
N PHE A 267 4.79 -11.56 -20.27
CA PHE A 267 4.25 -10.33 -20.84
C PHE A 267 5.40 -9.43 -21.31
N MET A 268 5.28 -8.95 -22.54
CA MET A 268 6.21 -8.04 -23.19
C MET A 268 5.61 -6.65 -23.30
N ASN A 269 6.44 -5.63 -23.51
CA ASN A 269 5.99 -4.25 -23.68
C ASN A 269 5.10 -3.72 -22.54
N VAL A 270 5.43 -4.04 -21.29
CA VAL A 270 4.71 -3.49 -20.14
C VAL A 270 5.21 -2.05 -19.90
N CYS A 271 4.55 -1.07 -20.51
CA CYS A 271 4.99 0.33 -20.59
C CYS A 271 4.42 1.23 -19.49
N THR A 272 3.19 0.94 -19.07
CA THR A 272 2.48 1.60 -17.98
C THR A 272 2.05 0.51 -17.01
N ALA A 273 2.68 0.48 -15.86
CA ALA A 273 2.07 -0.13 -14.70
C ALA A 273 1.16 0.92 -14.10
N GLY A 274 -0.16 0.74 -14.16
CA GLY A 274 -0.97 1.26 -13.06
C GLY A 274 -0.56 0.56 -11.76
N SER A 275 -1.06 1.04 -10.63
CA SER A 275 -0.85 0.43 -9.31
C SER A 275 -1.17 -1.08 -9.29
N ASN A 276 -1.99 -1.61 -10.22
CA ASN A 276 -2.55 -2.96 -10.16
C ASN A 276 -2.09 -3.79 -11.37
N LEU A 277 -0.88 -4.35 -11.26
CA LEU A 277 -0.21 -4.99 -12.39
C LEU A 277 -0.78 -6.37 -12.79
N ILE A 278 -1.25 -7.24 -11.89
CA ILE A 278 -1.56 -8.65 -12.25
C ILE A 278 -2.93 -9.13 -11.71
N SER A 279 -3.76 -9.73 -12.56
CA SER A 279 -5.02 -10.39 -12.18
C SER A 279 -5.27 -11.68 -12.99
N THR A 280 -5.65 -12.79 -12.35
CA THR A 280 -6.02 -14.03 -13.04
C THR A 280 -7.54 -14.21 -13.07
N GLN A 281 -8.09 -14.60 -14.23
CA GLN A 281 -9.54 -14.76 -14.44
C GLN A 281 -9.95 -16.24 -14.47
N THR A 282 -9.37 -17.05 -13.58
CA THR A 282 -9.94 -18.37 -13.24
C THR A 282 -10.88 -18.17 -12.03
N SER A 283 -11.65 -19.17 -11.60
CA SER A 283 -12.48 -19.09 -10.38
C SER A 283 -11.70 -18.84 -9.07
N PHE A 284 -10.43 -18.45 -9.19
CA PHE A 284 -9.49 -18.05 -8.17
C PHE A 284 -8.98 -16.66 -8.56
N THR A 285 -9.57 -15.61 -7.99
CA THR A 285 -9.06 -14.24 -8.16
C THR A 285 -7.98 -14.01 -7.11
N ARG A 286 -6.70 -14.13 -7.49
CA ARG A 286 -5.61 -13.53 -6.72
C ARG A 286 -5.07 -12.38 -7.56
N THR A 287 -5.45 -11.16 -7.18
CA THR A 287 -4.82 -9.94 -7.71
C THR A 287 -3.47 -9.80 -7.02
N ILE A 288 -2.37 -9.77 -7.80
CA ILE A 288 -1.07 -9.35 -7.28
C ILE A 288 -0.95 -7.89 -7.72
N GLU A 289 -1.13 -7.01 -6.76
CA GLU A 289 -1.05 -5.56 -6.96
C GLU A 289 0.35 -5.14 -6.54
N ILE A 290 0.98 -4.35 -7.41
CA ILE A 290 2.33 -3.85 -7.18
C ILE A 290 2.14 -2.36 -6.99
N GLU A 291 1.51 -2.01 -5.86
CA GLU A 291 1.28 -0.63 -5.49
C GLU A 291 2.56 0.05 -5.03
N GLY A 292 2.61 1.35 -5.22
CA GLY A 292 3.75 2.23 -4.96
C GLY A 292 3.82 3.25 -6.09
N ASP A 293 3.98 4.51 -5.72
CA ASP A 293 3.81 5.68 -6.58
C ASP A 293 4.55 5.52 -7.92
N THR A 294 3.79 5.36 -8.99
CA THR A 294 4.28 4.80 -10.26
C THR A 294 5.12 5.79 -11.07
N GLU A 295 5.03 7.09 -10.82
CA GLU A 295 5.77 8.07 -11.64
C GLU A 295 7.28 8.01 -11.40
N GLU A 296 7.76 7.84 -10.15
CA GLU A 296 9.20 7.70 -9.87
C GLU A 296 9.70 6.25 -10.05
N ARG A 297 8.84 5.26 -9.78
CA ARG A 297 9.15 3.82 -10.00
C ARG A 297 9.34 3.48 -11.47
N ILE A 298 8.47 3.98 -12.37
CA ILE A 298 8.58 3.75 -13.82
C ILE A 298 9.79 4.50 -14.40
N LEU A 299 10.15 5.67 -13.85
CA LEU A 299 11.31 6.45 -14.30
C LEU A 299 12.66 5.72 -14.09
N SER A 300 12.77 4.82 -13.11
CA SER A 300 13.96 3.96 -12.93
C SER A 300 13.91 2.61 -13.68
N MET A 301 12.73 2.20 -14.17
CA MET A 301 12.50 0.94 -14.91
C MET A 301 12.64 1.05 -16.43
N HIS A 302 12.98 2.22 -16.98
CA HIS A 302 13.14 2.47 -18.42
C HIS A 302 14.35 1.77 -19.08
N THR A 303 15.03 0.87 -18.38
CA THR A 303 16.02 -0.03 -18.97
C THR A 303 15.76 -1.47 -18.58
N ALA A 304 14.80 -2.06 -19.30
CA ALA A 304 14.57 -3.49 -19.44
C ALA A 304 14.72 -4.28 -18.13
N THR A 305 13.66 -4.13 -17.34
CA THR A 305 13.41 -4.81 -16.09
C THR A 305 12.64 -6.10 -16.35
N VAL A 306 13.08 -7.22 -15.79
CA VAL A 306 12.24 -8.42 -15.61
C VAL A 306 11.78 -8.45 -14.16
N LEU A 307 10.47 -8.43 -13.94
CA LEU A 307 9.90 -8.80 -12.65
C LEU A 307 9.63 -10.30 -12.64
N PHE A 308 10.28 -11.04 -11.74
CA PHE A 308 9.96 -12.45 -11.48
C PHE A 308 9.04 -12.55 -10.28
N GLU A 309 7.80 -12.95 -10.53
CA GLU A 309 6.81 -13.17 -9.48
C GLU A 309 6.43 -14.65 -9.42
N LYS A 310 6.37 -15.21 -8.20
CA LYS A 310 5.88 -16.57 -7.97
C LYS A 310 4.43 -16.52 -7.53
N MET A 311 3.53 -17.04 -8.34
CA MET A 311 2.11 -17.11 -8.03
C MET A 311 1.76 -18.51 -7.53
N MET A 312 1.57 -18.66 -6.23
CA MET A 312 1.05 -19.91 -5.66
C MET A 312 -0.46 -20.01 -5.92
N VAL A 313 -0.90 -21.09 -6.58
CA VAL A 313 -2.32 -21.42 -6.78
C VAL A 313 -2.70 -22.49 -5.76
N GLY A 314 -3.22 -22.03 -4.62
CA GLY A 314 -4.09 -22.81 -3.76
C GLY A 314 -5.53 -22.36 -3.95
N GLU A 315 -6.50 -23.10 -3.41
CA GLU A 315 -7.82 -22.49 -3.16
C GLU A 315 -7.56 -21.30 -2.22
N ALA A 316 -7.48 -20.09 -2.78
CA ALA A 316 -7.62 -18.90 -1.97
C ALA A 316 -8.97 -19.08 -1.26
N PRO A 317 -9.02 -19.09 0.08
CA PRO A 317 -10.30 -19.01 0.74
C PRO A 317 -11.06 -17.85 0.08
N PRO A 318 -12.35 -18.01 -0.27
CA PRO A 318 -13.10 -16.92 -0.86
C PRO A 318 -12.83 -15.66 -0.03
N PRO A 319 -12.57 -14.49 -0.66
CA PRO A 319 -12.33 -13.26 0.08
C PRO A 319 -13.41 -13.21 1.15
N PRO A 320 -13.05 -13.16 2.44
CA PRO A 320 -14.04 -13.25 3.48
C PRO A 320 -15.12 -12.23 3.12
N PRO A 321 -16.42 -12.59 3.13
CA PRO A 321 -17.44 -11.56 3.06
C PRO A 321 -17.05 -10.49 4.09
N PRO A 322 -17.19 -9.18 3.77
CA PRO A 322 -16.86 -8.11 4.72
C PRO A 322 -17.37 -8.55 6.08
N PRO A 323 -16.48 -8.77 7.07
CA PRO A 323 -16.86 -9.55 8.21
C PRO A 323 -18.06 -8.84 8.85
N GLU A 324 -19.19 -9.55 8.91
CA GLU A 324 -20.37 -9.07 9.66
C GLU A 324 -20.02 -8.91 11.15
N ASN A 325 -18.89 -9.49 11.56
CA ASN A 325 -18.30 -9.39 12.87
C ASN A 325 -17.26 -8.26 12.90
N LEU A 326 -17.25 -7.51 14.00
CA LEU A 326 -16.18 -6.56 14.29
C LEU A 326 -14.83 -7.28 14.36
N ILE A 327 -13.81 -6.68 13.76
CA ILE A 327 -12.43 -7.16 13.83
C ILE A 327 -11.90 -6.86 15.23
N ASP A 328 -11.54 -7.90 15.97
CA ASP A 328 -11.08 -7.78 17.36
C ASP A 328 -9.59 -7.42 17.42
N PHE A 329 -9.24 -6.31 18.07
CA PHE A 329 -7.85 -5.89 18.13
C PHE A 329 -6.96 -6.93 18.82
N ALA A 330 -7.38 -7.48 19.96
CA ALA A 330 -6.54 -8.36 20.76
C ALA A 330 -6.22 -9.70 20.09
N THR A 331 -7.16 -10.23 19.30
CA THR A 331 -7.09 -11.58 18.70
C THR A 331 -6.81 -11.58 17.21
N GLU A 332 -7.09 -10.50 16.49
CA GLU A 332 -6.89 -10.43 15.03
C GLU A 332 -5.81 -9.43 14.63
N ILE A 333 -5.77 -8.23 15.23
CA ILE A 333 -4.81 -7.18 14.85
C ILE A 333 -3.48 -7.30 15.59
N HIS A 334 -3.52 -7.40 16.91
CA HIS A 334 -2.33 -7.44 17.76
C HIS A 334 -1.36 -8.58 17.40
N PRO A 335 -1.81 -9.82 17.09
CA PRO A 335 -0.91 -10.87 16.64
C PRO A 335 -0.19 -10.56 15.32
N LEU A 336 -0.72 -9.65 14.49
CA LEU A 336 -0.06 -9.25 13.26
C LEU A 336 1.28 -8.56 13.54
N PHE A 337 1.38 -7.75 14.59
CA PHE A 337 2.62 -7.03 14.90
C PHE A 337 3.78 -7.96 15.23
N GLU A 338 3.50 -9.13 15.82
CA GLU A 338 4.50 -10.17 16.02
C GLU A 338 4.78 -10.90 14.69
N SER A 339 3.73 -11.31 13.96
CA SER A 339 3.88 -12.10 12.72
C SER A 339 4.57 -11.34 11.58
N LEU A 340 4.39 -10.02 11.56
CA LEU A 340 4.99 -9.06 10.64
C LEU A 340 6.26 -8.42 11.21
N TYR A 341 6.70 -8.84 12.40
CA TYR A 341 7.92 -8.38 13.07
C TYR A 341 7.96 -6.89 13.42
N CYS A 342 6.83 -6.20 13.38
CA CYS A 342 6.73 -4.83 13.86
C CYS A 342 7.20 -4.74 15.32
N ALA A 343 6.80 -5.69 16.18
CA ALA A 343 7.15 -5.73 17.59
C ALA A 343 8.66 -5.89 17.88
N ASN A 344 9.43 -6.48 16.95
CA ASN A 344 10.88 -6.65 17.14
C ASN A 344 11.63 -5.31 17.18
N CYS A 345 11.22 -4.38 16.32
CA CYS A 345 11.78 -3.04 16.27
C CYS A 345 11.03 -2.10 17.21
N HIS A 346 9.71 -2.25 17.33
CA HIS A 346 8.84 -1.45 18.19
C HIS A 346 8.64 -2.10 19.55
N ARG A 347 9.67 -2.09 20.39
CA ARG A 347 9.59 -2.61 21.76
C ARG A 347 10.06 -1.61 22.80
N ALA A 348 9.62 -1.80 24.05
CA ALA A 348 9.93 -0.91 25.17
C ALA A 348 11.43 -0.63 25.38
N ASN A 349 12.29 -1.58 25.02
CA ASN A 349 13.75 -1.44 25.08
C ASN A 349 14.39 -1.59 23.70
N SER A 350 13.79 -0.98 22.68
CA SER A 350 14.37 -1.01 21.34
C SER A 350 15.75 -0.35 21.33
N PRO A 351 16.77 -0.98 20.72
CA PRO A 351 18.09 -0.37 20.55
C PRO A 351 18.06 0.78 19.53
N LEU A 352 16.97 0.89 18.75
CA LEU A 352 16.80 1.92 17.74
C LEU A 352 16.47 3.26 18.42
N PRO A 353 17.22 4.33 18.14
CA PRO A 353 16.99 5.63 18.77
C PRO A 353 15.63 6.21 18.36
N ASN A 354 14.93 6.83 19.30
CA ASN A 354 13.67 7.57 19.10
C ASN A 354 12.44 6.74 18.70
N ILE A 355 12.43 5.43 18.99
CA ILE A 355 11.19 4.66 18.86
C ILE A 355 10.25 5.01 20.03
N GLN A 356 9.16 5.69 19.70
CA GLN A 356 8.13 6.13 20.65
C GLN A 356 6.88 5.21 20.63
N LEU A 357 6.90 4.17 19.81
CA LEU A 357 5.79 3.22 19.67
C LEU A 357 6.26 1.84 20.12
N GLU A 358 5.58 1.30 21.13
CA GLU A 358 5.80 -0.04 21.68
C GLU A 358 4.65 -0.94 21.21
N LEU A 359 4.99 -2.00 20.49
CA LEU A 359 4.09 -3.00 19.91
C LEU A 359 4.32 -4.40 20.49
N ASP A 360 5.25 -4.58 21.43
CA ASP A 360 5.57 -5.86 22.10
C ASP A 360 4.87 -6.06 23.46
N GLY A 361 3.94 -5.15 23.79
CA GLY A 361 3.23 -5.12 25.06
C GLY A 361 2.02 -6.07 25.14
N THR A 362 1.21 -5.88 26.18
CA THR A 362 -0.15 -6.44 26.22
C THR A 362 -1.04 -5.74 25.19
N PRO A 363 -2.07 -6.41 24.62
CA PRO A 363 -3.00 -5.78 23.69
C PRO A 363 -3.51 -4.41 24.15
N ASP A 364 -3.94 -4.25 25.41
CA ASP A 364 -4.40 -2.96 25.94
C ASP A 364 -3.36 -1.83 25.80
N ALA A 365 -2.10 -2.15 26.10
CA ALA A 365 -1.02 -1.17 26.08
C ALA A 365 -0.68 -0.76 24.63
N VAL A 366 -0.66 -1.74 23.71
CA VAL A 366 -0.40 -1.48 22.29
C VAL A 366 -1.55 -0.67 21.67
N TYR A 367 -2.79 -1.02 22.00
CA TYR A 367 -3.98 -0.30 21.54
C TYR A 367 -3.96 1.17 21.97
N GLU A 368 -3.71 1.44 23.26
CA GLU A 368 -3.57 2.80 23.79
C GLU A 368 -2.40 3.54 23.15
N ALA A 369 -1.29 2.87 22.83
CA ALA A 369 -0.15 3.48 22.14
C ALA A 369 -0.46 3.84 20.68
N LEU A 370 -1.36 3.11 20.01
CA LEU A 370 -1.76 3.37 18.63
C LEU A 370 -2.79 4.49 18.51
N LEU A 371 -3.77 4.53 19.40
CA LEU A 371 -4.89 5.48 19.34
C LEU A 371 -4.70 6.71 20.24
N GLY A 372 -3.88 6.60 21.28
CA GLY A 372 -3.65 7.63 22.27
C GLY A 372 -2.43 8.52 22.03
N GLY A 373 -2.19 9.43 22.97
CA GLY A 373 -1.03 10.33 23.00
C GLY A 373 -1.16 11.57 22.11
N ASP A 374 -0.08 12.36 22.06
CA ASP A 374 -0.03 13.61 21.29
C ASP A 374 0.14 13.37 19.76
N ALA A 375 0.39 12.13 19.35
CA ALA A 375 0.65 11.75 17.96
C ALA A 375 0.08 10.35 17.67
N PRO A 376 -1.26 10.20 17.57
CA PRO A 376 -1.90 8.93 17.26
C PRO A 376 -1.39 8.37 15.92
N ARG A 377 -1.32 7.05 15.83
CA ARG A 377 -0.87 6.31 14.64
C ARG A 377 -2.02 5.85 13.77
N VAL A 378 -3.23 5.88 14.32
CA VAL A 378 -4.48 5.55 13.66
C VAL A 378 -5.28 6.84 13.48
N ASP A 379 -5.69 7.11 12.24
CA ASP A 379 -6.64 8.17 11.89
C ASP A 379 -8.01 7.52 11.62
N LEU A 380 -8.96 7.75 12.53
CA LEU A 380 -10.31 7.18 12.42
C LEU A 380 -11.19 7.90 11.39
N ASN A 381 -10.82 9.12 10.98
CA ASN A 381 -11.60 9.90 10.01
C ASN A 381 -11.15 9.60 8.59
N VAL A 382 -9.85 9.39 8.40
CA VAL A 382 -9.24 9.07 7.11
C VAL A 382 -8.34 7.84 7.29
N PRO A 383 -8.91 6.61 7.30
CA PRO A 383 -8.18 5.39 7.59
C PRO A 383 -6.88 5.23 6.78
N ASP A 384 -6.93 5.53 5.49
CA ASP A 384 -5.77 5.45 4.57
C ASP A 384 -4.64 6.42 4.95
N ASP A 385 -4.92 7.48 5.72
CA ASP A 385 -3.92 8.42 6.24
C ASP A 385 -3.24 7.96 7.53
N SER A 386 -3.67 6.84 8.11
CA SER A 386 -3.07 6.26 9.31
C SER A 386 -1.59 5.94 9.11
N LEU A 387 -0.74 6.45 10.01
CA LEU A 387 0.69 6.13 10.02
C LEU A 387 0.95 4.62 10.19
N LEU A 388 0.05 3.92 10.88
CA LEU A 388 0.09 2.46 11.04
C LEU A 388 0.02 1.71 9.69
N LEU A 389 -0.62 2.30 8.67
CA LEU A 389 -0.71 1.74 7.33
C LEU A 389 0.41 2.24 6.41
N LYS A 390 0.68 3.55 6.44
CA LYS A 390 1.65 4.20 5.53
C LYS A 390 3.10 3.79 5.80
N LYS A 391 3.54 3.89 7.06
CA LYS A 391 4.96 3.65 7.41
C LYS A 391 5.45 2.26 7.04
N PRO A 392 4.76 1.18 7.39
CA PRO A 392 5.19 -0.16 6.99
C PRO A 392 4.87 -0.52 5.52
N LEU A 393 4.31 0.39 4.71
CA LEU A 393 4.09 0.14 3.28
C LEU A 393 5.41 0.26 2.51
N LEU A 394 5.58 -0.55 1.48
CA LEU A 394 6.75 -0.52 0.63
C LEU A 394 6.79 0.77 -0.23
N GLU A 395 7.67 1.70 0.12
CA GLU A 395 7.85 3.01 -0.53
C GLU A 395 9.27 3.19 -1.11
N ASP A 396 9.43 4.17 -2.02
CA ASP A 396 10.72 4.62 -2.55
C ASP A 396 10.77 6.17 -2.64
N PRO A 397 11.70 6.85 -1.95
CA PRO A 397 12.65 6.29 -0.99
C PRO A 397 11.94 5.70 0.23
N PRO A 398 12.48 4.64 0.86
CA PRO A 398 11.90 4.09 2.09
C PRO A 398 11.81 5.15 3.19
N ASP A 399 10.64 5.31 3.77
CA ASP A 399 10.39 6.22 4.90
C ASP A 399 10.34 5.50 6.27
N HIS A 400 10.51 4.17 6.22
CA HIS A 400 10.63 3.20 7.31
C HIS A 400 11.73 2.18 6.96
N PRO A 401 12.50 1.65 7.94
CA PRO A 401 13.66 0.80 7.64
C PRO A 401 13.35 -0.51 6.90
N ASN A 402 12.14 -1.02 7.09
CA ASN A 402 11.60 -2.22 6.45
C ASN A 402 10.13 -2.04 6.08
N ALA A 403 9.70 -2.62 4.96
CA ALA A 403 8.28 -2.74 4.63
C ALA A 403 7.70 -4.02 5.26
N ALA A 404 6.54 -3.89 5.89
CA ALA A 404 5.72 -5.02 6.33
C ALA A 404 4.56 -5.32 5.35
N PHE A 405 4.19 -4.35 4.50
CA PHE A 405 3.18 -4.49 3.46
C PHE A 405 3.79 -4.23 2.09
N ILE A 406 3.53 -5.10 1.12
CA ILE A 406 4.00 -4.91 -0.27
C ILE A 406 3.14 -3.86 -0.99
N ALA A 407 1.84 -3.85 -0.69
CA ALA A 407 0.79 -3.09 -1.36
C ALA A 407 -0.38 -2.85 -0.40
N THR A 408 -1.32 -1.97 -0.76
CA THR A 408 -2.54 -1.69 0.04
C THR A 408 -3.55 -2.83 -0.04
N ASN A 409 -3.38 -3.77 -0.96
CA ASN A 409 -4.19 -4.98 -1.00
C ASN A 409 -3.56 -6.18 -0.26
N ASP A 410 -2.42 -5.99 0.41
CA ASP A 410 -1.84 -7.02 1.26
C ASP A 410 -2.89 -7.46 2.29
N PRO A 411 -3.13 -8.77 2.48
CA PRO A 411 -4.17 -9.25 3.40
C PRO A 411 -4.07 -8.66 4.81
N ALA A 412 -2.87 -8.43 5.32
CA ALA A 412 -2.68 -7.82 6.64
C ALA A 412 -2.96 -6.31 6.62
N TYR A 413 -2.57 -5.62 5.55
CA TYR A 413 -2.94 -4.21 5.34
C TYR A 413 -4.46 -4.05 5.30
N VAL A 414 -5.15 -4.85 4.48
CA VAL A 414 -6.61 -4.81 4.34
C VAL A 414 -7.30 -5.09 5.67
N LEU A 415 -6.82 -6.08 6.43
CA LEU A 415 -7.37 -6.41 7.74
C LEU A 415 -7.24 -5.24 8.74
N ILE A 416 -6.06 -4.61 8.82
CA ILE A 416 -5.82 -3.46 9.71
C ILE A 416 -6.64 -2.25 9.25
N ARG A 417 -6.69 -1.97 7.94
CA ARG A 417 -7.51 -0.88 7.37
C ARG A 417 -8.99 -1.06 7.70
N SER A 418 -9.52 -2.27 7.50
CA SER A 418 -10.91 -2.57 7.84
C SER A 418 -11.19 -2.44 9.34
N TRP A 419 -10.24 -2.82 10.20
CA TRP A 419 -10.37 -2.59 11.64
C TRP A 419 -10.45 -1.09 11.97
N ILE A 420 -9.61 -0.25 11.33
CA ILE A 420 -9.65 1.21 11.50
C ILE A 420 -10.97 1.80 10.99
N GLU A 421 -11.46 1.35 9.83
CA GLU A 421 -12.77 1.75 9.26
C GLU A 421 -13.95 1.41 10.18
N GLN A 422 -13.83 0.36 10.99
CA GLN A 422 -14.83 -0.03 12.00
C GLN A 422 -14.74 0.81 13.29
N GLY A 423 -13.93 1.86 13.31
CA GLY A 423 -13.68 2.69 14.49
C GLY A 423 -12.61 2.10 15.42
N ALA A 424 -11.81 1.16 14.92
CA ALA A 424 -10.72 0.51 15.62
C ALA A 424 -11.15 -0.09 16.99
N PRO A 425 -12.16 -0.97 17.07
CA PRO A 425 -12.62 -1.50 18.36
C PRO A 425 -11.54 -2.36 19.06
N PHE A 426 -11.44 -2.27 20.39
CA PHE A 426 -10.44 -2.99 21.19
C PHE A 426 -10.75 -4.49 21.35
N GLU A 427 -11.89 -4.78 21.99
CA GLU A 427 -12.47 -6.11 21.96
C GLU A 427 -13.49 -6.12 20.83
N GLY A 428 -13.88 -7.29 20.33
CA GLY A 428 -15.11 -7.52 19.56
C GLY A 428 -16.34 -7.22 20.40
N SER A 429 -16.33 -6.04 21.03
CA SER A 429 -17.30 -5.51 21.95
C SER A 429 -18.61 -5.65 21.23
N VAL A 430 -19.43 -6.54 21.80
CA VAL A 430 -20.79 -6.89 21.41
C VAL A 430 -21.33 -5.78 20.54
N PHE A 431 -21.63 -6.09 19.28
CA PHE A 431 -22.37 -5.23 18.37
C PHE A 431 -23.34 -4.42 19.24
N VAL A 432 -22.99 -3.15 19.51
CA VAL A 432 -24.01 -2.21 19.93
C VAL A 432 -24.79 -2.16 18.65
N ASP A 433 -25.99 -2.77 18.65
CA ASP A 433 -26.90 -2.66 17.52
C ASP A 433 -26.74 -1.25 16.96
N PRO A 434 -26.53 -1.10 15.64
CA PRO A 434 -26.26 0.20 15.03
C PRO A 434 -27.19 1.19 15.70
N PRO A 435 -26.63 2.23 16.35
CA PRO A 435 -27.33 2.97 17.38
C PRO A 435 -28.74 3.22 16.88
N GLU A 436 -29.74 2.72 17.62
CA GLU A 436 -31.13 2.72 17.15
C GLU A 436 -31.41 4.04 16.43
N PRO A 437 -31.93 4.02 15.18
CA PRO A 437 -32.09 5.23 14.40
C PRO A 437 -32.70 6.33 15.25
N LEU A 438 -32.07 7.50 15.29
CA LEU A 438 -32.51 8.57 16.18
C LEU A 438 -33.97 8.90 15.88
N ARG A 439 -34.80 8.89 16.91
CA ARG A 439 -36.25 9.10 16.80
C ARG A 439 -36.55 10.56 16.99
N PHE A 440 -37.42 11.12 16.14
CA PHE A 440 -37.63 12.56 16.17
C PHE A 440 -38.22 13.03 17.50
N ALA A 441 -39.25 12.36 18.02
CA ALA A 441 -39.91 12.80 19.24
C ALA A 441 -39.03 12.63 20.49
N GLU A 442 -38.29 11.52 20.59
CA GLU A 442 -37.47 11.21 21.77
C GLU A 442 -36.09 11.87 21.74
N ASP A 443 -35.40 11.88 20.59
CA ASP A 443 -33.97 12.23 20.54
C ASP A 443 -33.71 13.63 20.01
N ILE A 444 -34.56 14.12 19.10
CA ILE A 444 -34.34 15.39 18.39
C ILE A 444 -35.19 16.51 18.96
N MET A 445 -36.48 16.28 19.14
CA MET A 445 -37.43 17.28 19.61
C MET A 445 -37.04 17.93 20.95
N PRO A 446 -36.49 17.21 21.96
CA PRO A 446 -36.05 17.83 23.20
C PRO A 446 -34.98 18.92 23.02
N ILE A 447 -34.14 18.83 21.97
CA ILE A 447 -33.10 19.82 21.67
C ILE A 447 -33.76 21.18 21.37
N PHE A 448 -34.94 21.21 20.77
CA PHE A 448 -35.63 22.47 20.43
C PHE A 448 -36.38 23.11 21.60
N GLN A 449 -36.73 22.34 22.64
CA GLN A 449 -37.63 22.82 23.70
C GLN A 449 -36.94 23.74 24.72
N VAL A 450 -37.76 24.50 25.45
CA VAL A 450 -37.31 25.39 26.54
C VAL A 450 -37.32 24.62 27.86
N GLY A 451 -36.15 24.46 28.47
CA GLY A 451 -35.97 23.75 29.76
C GLY A 451 -35.35 22.36 29.61
N GLY A 452 -34.80 21.82 30.70
CA GLY A 452 -34.01 20.58 30.66
C GLY A 452 -32.67 20.78 29.96
N SER A 453 -32.28 19.81 29.10
CA SER A 453 -31.11 19.87 28.22
C SER A 453 -31.39 20.55 26.87
N GLY A 454 -32.62 21.03 26.62
CA GLY A 454 -32.98 21.70 25.38
C GLY A 454 -32.33 23.07 25.21
N ARG A 455 -32.11 23.48 23.96
CA ARG A 455 -31.45 24.75 23.58
C ARG A 455 -32.41 25.93 23.50
N GLY A 456 -33.69 25.73 23.78
CA GLY A 456 -34.67 26.80 23.86
C GLY A 456 -35.05 27.43 22.52
N CYS A 457 -34.81 26.75 21.40
CA CYS A 457 -35.18 27.22 20.05
C CYS A 457 -36.67 27.58 19.96
N ALA A 458 -37.54 26.79 20.61
CA ALA A 458 -38.98 26.98 20.65
C ALA A 458 -39.43 28.27 21.36
N SER A 459 -38.57 28.90 22.18
CA SER A 459 -38.91 30.19 22.82
C SER A 459 -39.08 31.31 21.78
N CYS A 460 -38.28 31.27 20.73
CA CYS A 460 -38.28 32.24 19.63
C CYS A 460 -39.07 31.73 18.41
N HIS A 461 -39.07 30.42 18.18
CA HIS A 461 -39.75 29.76 17.06
C HIS A 461 -41.03 29.07 17.51
N SER A 462 -41.96 29.77 18.17
CA SER A 462 -43.20 29.17 18.68
C SER A 462 -44.38 29.18 17.69
N GLY A 463 -44.16 29.62 16.45
CA GLY A 463 -45.21 29.75 15.41
C GLY A 463 -46.22 30.90 15.62
N THR A 464 -46.29 31.49 16.82
CA THR A 464 -47.23 32.60 17.13
C THR A 464 -46.59 33.99 17.07
N LEU A 465 -45.26 34.09 17.06
CA LEU A 465 -44.51 35.32 16.86
C LEU A 465 -43.66 35.21 15.58
N PRO A 466 -43.67 36.22 14.69
CA PRO A 466 -43.04 36.13 13.38
C PRO A 466 -41.55 36.45 13.46
N SER A 467 -40.75 35.42 13.70
CA SER A 467 -39.35 35.40 13.29
C SER A 467 -39.16 34.21 12.35
N GLY A 468 -39.48 34.41 11.07
CA GLY A 468 -39.18 33.45 10.00
C GLY A 468 -40.23 32.38 9.69
N GLY A 469 -41.39 32.36 10.35
CA GLY A 469 -42.48 31.43 10.04
C GLY A 469 -42.23 29.97 10.45
N LEU A 470 -41.14 29.70 11.17
CA LEU A 470 -40.81 28.38 11.71
C LEU A 470 -41.49 28.15 13.08
N GLY A 471 -42.20 27.02 13.20
CA GLY A 471 -42.84 26.56 14.44
C GLY A 471 -42.16 25.32 15.00
N LEU A 472 -41.36 25.50 16.05
CA LEU A 472 -40.69 24.47 16.86
C LEU A 472 -41.35 24.25 18.23
N ALA A 473 -42.46 24.94 18.52
CA ALA A 473 -43.28 24.68 19.69
C ALA A 473 -44.48 23.79 19.32
N GLY A 474 -44.84 22.87 20.21
CA GLY A 474 -46.02 22.02 20.04
C GLY A 474 -45.72 20.53 20.18
N ALA A 475 -46.60 19.70 19.63
CA ALA A 475 -46.40 18.26 19.56
C ALA A 475 -45.32 17.91 18.52
N PRO A 476 -44.56 16.82 18.70
CA PRO A 476 -43.52 16.39 17.77
C PRO A 476 -43.97 16.36 16.31
N ASP A 477 -45.09 15.71 15.99
CA ASP A 477 -45.63 15.60 14.61
C ASP A 477 -45.77 16.95 13.92
N ALA A 478 -46.30 17.95 14.64
CA ALA A 478 -46.50 19.28 14.08
C ALA A 478 -45.18 19.99 13.80
N VAL A 479 -44.17 19.80 14.65
CA VAL A 479 -42.83 20.37 14.44
C VAL A 479 -42.12 19.67 13.29
N TYR A 480 -42.18 18.33 13.23
CA TYR A 480 -41.61 17.56 12.14
C TYR A 480 -42.19 17.98 10.78
N ASP A 481 -43.53 18.05 10.68
CA ASP A 481 -44.22 18.51 9.47
C ASP A 481 -43.76 19.92 9.05
N HIS A 482 -43.51 20.80 10.01
CA HIS A 482 -42.97 22.13 9.74
C HIS A 482 -41.51 22.09 9.22
N LEU A 483 -40.66 21.21 9.74
CA LEU A 483 -39.28 21.05 9.28
C LEU A 483 -39.23 20.53 7.84
N VAL A 484 -40.04 19.51 7.54
CA VAL A 484 -40.13 18.90 6.20
C VAL A 484 -40.78 19.87 5.20
N ALA A 485 -41.94 20.43 5.52
CA ALA A 485 -42.64 21.36 4.63
C ALA A 485 -41.88 22.67 4.41
N GLY A 486 -41.05 23.07 5.37
CA GLY A 486 -40.19 24.24 5.30
C GLY A 486 -38.92 24.05 4.47
N ALA A 487 -38.64 22.84 3.95
CA ALA A 487 -37.40 22.48 3.27
C ALA A 487 -36.15 22.80 4.12
N LEU A 488 -36.22 22.55 5.43
CA LEU A 488 -35.13 22.82 6.37
C LEU A 488 -34.14 21.65 6.49
N LEU A 489 -34.44 20.53 5.84
CA LEU A 489 -33.67 19.30 5.84
C LEU A 489 -33.15 19.05 4.42
N ASP A 490 -31.83 19.03 4.25
CA ASP A 490 -31.16 18.60 3.02
C ASP A 490 -30.72 17.13 3.20
N LEU A 491 -31.56 16.20 2.76
CA LEU A 491 -31.27 14.77 2.87
C LEU A 491 -30.16 14.30 1.92
N THR A 492 -29.75 15.12 0.95
CA THR A 492 -28.66 14.78 0.02
C THR A 492 -27.31 15.23 0.56
N THR A 493 -27.28 16.36 1.26
CA THR A 493 -26.07 16.86 1.93
C THR A 493 -26.44 17.36 3.33
N PRO A 494 -26.60 16.44 4.31
CA PRO A 494 -27.14 16.73 5.65
C PRO A 494 -26.55 17.95 6.34
N VAL A 495 -25.24 18.14 6.27
CA VAL A 495 -24.55 19.29 6.87
C VAL A 495 -25.03 20.63 6.30
N ASN A 496 -25.47 20.69 5.04
CA ASN A 496 -26.00 21.90 4.40
C ASN A 496 -27.44 22.23 4.81
N SER A 497 -28.08 21.40 5.63
CA SER A 497 -29.45 21.64 6.11
C SER A 497 -29.56 23.00 6.80
N PRO A 498 -30.50 23.87 6.41
CA PRO A 498 -30.73 25.14 7.10
C PRO A 498 -30.98 24.98 8.61
N LEU A 499 -31.54 23.83 9.04
CA LEU A 499 -31.73 23.49 10.45
C LEU A 499 -30.40 23.42 11.25
N LEU A 500 -29.27 23.11 10.59
CA LEU A 500 -27.94 23.10 11.19
C LEU A 500 -27.21 24.43 10.93
N GLN A 501 -27.22 24.91 9.68
CA GLN A 501 -26.40 26.04 9.24
C GLN A 501 -26.81 27.37 9.87
N VAL A 502 -28.12 27.65 9.95
CA VAL A 502 -28.63 28.92 10.51
C VAL A 502 -28.28 29.08 12.00
N PRO A 503 -28.58 28.11 12.89
CA PRO A 503 -28.22 28.22 14.30
C PRO A 503 -26.71 28.11 14.59
N ALA A 504 -25.91 27.55 13.68
CA ALA A 504 -24.45 27.48 13.81
C ALA A 504 -23.73 28.76 13.33
N SER A 505 -24.39 29.59 12.53
CA SER A 505 -23.83 30.81 11.93
C SER A 505 -23.28 31.77 12.98
N SER A 506 -22.08 32.29 12.71
CA SER A 506 -21.48 33.38 13.49
C SER A 506 -22.01 34.76 13.10
N ASP A 507 -22.75 34.87 11.98
CA ASP A 507 -23.38 36.10 11.55
C ASP A 507 -24.70 36.30 12.30
N LEU A 508 -24.69 37.23 13.25
CA LEU A 508 -25.87 37.60 14.05
C LEU A 508 -27.00 38.23 13.22
N GLN A 509 -26.74 38.62 11.96
CA GLN A 509 -27.80 39.05 11.04
C GLN A 509 -28.59 37.86 10.49
N ILE A 510 -27.99 36.67 10.44
CA ILE A 510 -28.63 35.42 9.98
C ILE A 510 -29.42 34.78 11.11
N HIS A 511 -28.84 34.70 12.32
CA HIS A 511 -29.55 34.24 13.50
C HIS A 511 -29.09 35.02 14.74
N PRO A 512 -30.00 35.61 15.55
CA PRO A 512 -29.64 36.53 16.62
C PRO A 512 -28.88 35.88 17.80
N THR A 513 -28.81 34.55 17.82
CA THR A 513 -28.11 33.76 18.84
C THR A 513 -27.36 32.60 18.19
N ARG A 514 -26.07 32.46 18.44
CA ARG A 514 -25.35 31.27 17.98
C ARG A 514 -25.65 30.11 18.94
N VAL A 515 -26.42 29.13 18.47
CA VAL A 515 -26.92 28.00 19.27
C VAL A 515 -25.94 26.82 19.24
N PHE A 516 -25.26 26.62 18.09
CA PHE A 516 -24.19 25.64 17.93
C PHE A 516 -22.85 26.38 17.76
N TYR A 517 -21.90 26.10 18.65
CA TYR A 517 -20.61 26.82 18.67
C TYR A 517 -19.57 26.23 17.72
N SER A 518 -19.72 24.96 17.36
CA SER A 518 -18.93 24.23 16.35
C SER A 518 -19.77 23.10 15.78
N GLU A 519 -19.28 22.48 14.71
CA GLU A 519 -19.88 21.25 14.17
C GLU A 519 -19.72 20.08 15.13
N ASP A 520 -18.66 20.05 15.96
CA ASP A 520 -18.45 19.02 16.98
C ASP A 520 -19.41 19.11 18.18
N ASP A 521 -20.34 20.06 18.18
CA ASP A 521 -21.33 20.20 19.25
C ASP A 521 -22.21 18.93 19.30
N PRO A 522 -22.39 18.27 20.47
CA PRO A 522 -23.11 17.00 20.55
C PRO A 522 -24.53 17.02 20.00
N ASP A 523 -25.26 18.14 20.17
CA ASP A 523 -26.62 18.25 19.63
C ASP A 523 -26.61 18.57 18.13
N PHE A 524 -25.56 19.26 17.64
CA PHE A 524 -25.34 19.42 16.20
C PHE A 524 -25.12 18.06 15.54
N GLN A 525 -24.20 17.26 16.09
CA GLN A 525 -23.88 15.92 15.58
C GLN A 525 -25.09 14.99 15.67
N ARG A 526 -25.90 15.09 16.72
CA ARG A 526 -27.14 14.30 16.84
C ARG A 526 -28.16 14.66 15.76
N ILE A 527 -28.40 15.95 15.51
CA ILE A 527 -29.30 16.39 14.44
C ILE A 527 -28.72 16.01 13.07
N LEU A 528 -27.41 16.18 12.86
CA LEU A 528 -26.73 15.81 11.61
C LEU A 528 -26.90 14.32 11.31
N THR A 529 -26.64 13.46 12.29
CA THR A 529 -26.80 12.01 12.19
C THR A 529 -28.23 11.65 11.83
N TRP A 530 -29.21 12.21 12.56
CA TRP A 530 -30.63 12.00 12.26
C TRP A 530 -31.03 12.40 10.84
N ILE A 531 -30.52 13.52 10.32
CA ILE A 531 -30.78 13.96 8.94
C ILE A 531 -30.11 13.00 7.93
N ALA A 532 -28.88 12.57 8.20
CA ALA A 532 -28.13 11.62 7.37
C ALA A 532 -28.85 10.26 7.29
N ASP A 533 -29.51 9.85 8.37
CA ASP A 533 -30.33 8.64 8.45
C ASP A 533 -31.72 8.81 7.80
N GLY A 534 -31.93 9.89 7.03
CA GLY A 534 -33.16 10.15 6.30
C GLY A 534 -34.22 10.92 7.09
N ALA A 535 -33.87 11.48 8.25
CA ALA A 535 -34.75 12.24 9.13
C ALA A 535 -36.06 11.51 9.42
N VAL A 536 -35.98 10.24 9.84
CA VAL A 536 -37.15 9.44 10.16
C VAL A 536 -37.93 10.06 11.33
N HIS A 537 -39.26 10.13 11.21
CA HIS A 537 -40.10 10.70 12.26
C HIS A 537 -40.17 9.75 13.46
N GLU A 538 -40.72 8.56 13.25
CA GLU A 538 -40.71 7.44 14.17
C GLU A 538 -40.60 6.19 13.28
N GLU A 539 -39.92 5.12 13.71
CA GLU A 539 -40.03 3.86 12.98
C GLU A 539 -41.51 3.49 12.86
N ASN A 540 -41.95 3.11 11.67
CA ASN A 540 -43.21 2.38 11.50
C ASN A 540 -43.06 1.06 12.25
N SER A 541 -43.31 1.08 13.57
CA SER A 541 -43.30 -0.09 14.45
C SER A 541 -44.30 -1.16 14.01
N ASP A 542 -45.16 -0.84 13.05
CA ASP A 542 -45.93 -1.79 12.26
C ASP A 542 -45.06 -2.29 11.10
N GLY A 543 -44.20 -3.28 11.36
CA GLY A 543 -43.50 -4.07 10.34
C GLY A 543 -44.44 -4.85 9.42
N GLY A 544 -45.25 -4.13 8.63
CA GLY A 544 -46.13 -4.66 7.61
C GLY A 544 -45.46 -4.63 6.24
N LEU A 545 -44.68 -5.67 5.94
CA LEU A 545 -44.43 -6.13 4.57
C LEU A 545 -45.53 -7.10 4.13
#